data_AF-A0A355W853-F1
#
_entry.id   AF-A0A355W853-F1
#
_cell.length_a   1.000
_cell.length_b   1.000
_cell.length_c   1.000
_cell.angle_alpha   90.00
_cell.angle_beta   90.00
_cell.angle_gamma   90.00
#
_symmetry.space_group_name_H-M   'P 1'
#
loop_
_entity.id
_entity.type
_entity.pdbx_description
1 polymer ?
#
loop_
_entity_poly.entity_id
_entity_poly.type
_entity_poly.pdbx_seq_one_letter_code
_entity_poly.pdbx_strand_id
1 'polypeptide(L)'
;MFFFLLLFCFVFSVFQYIDSFSWPPGSIGYHIASSECTTLKKKGSRVWCKQMLDNGIAATIGPVNEPYVSAFPLPEVFFGFLVDGDLTLAECYLVSIPFLSWKMVLNGINRRSSV
;
A
#
# COMPACT_ATOMS: atom_id res chain seq x y z
N MET A 1 -11.00 15.13 13.92
CA MET A 1 -9.75 15.05 13.15
C MET A 1 -10.15 14.74 11.72
N PHE A 2 -10.06 15.71 10.81
CA PHE A 2 -10.48 15.51 9.42
C PHE A 2 -9.44 14.63 8.71
N PHE A 3 -9.77 13.37 8.45
CA PHE A 3 -8.99 12.51 7.56
C PHE A 3 -9.28 12.95 6.12
N PHE A 4 -8.33 13.61 5.47
CA PHE A 4 -8.39 13.87 4.03
C PHE A 4 -7.93 12.60 3.30
N LEU A 5 -8.89 11.81 2.80
CA LEU A 5 -8.57 10.74 1.84
C LEU A 5 -8.31 11.39 0.48
N LEU A 6 -7.04 11.42 0.06
CA LEU A 6 -6.64 11.83 -1.28
C LEU A 6 -6.40 10.57 -2.13
N LEU A 7 -7.32 10.31 -3.06
CA LEU A 7 -7.15 9.25 -4.06
C LEU A 7 -6.36 9.81 -5.24
N PHE A 8 -5.10 9.39 -5.38
CA PHE A 8 -4.24 9.74 -6.51
C PHE A 8 -4.18 8.60 -7.52
N CYS A 9 -4.37 8.91 -8.80
CA CYS A 9 -4.20 7.99 -9.93
C CYS A 9 -3.08 8.51 -10.83
N PHE A 10 -2.09 7.68 -11.19
CA PHE A 10 -0.88 8.11 -11.90
C PHE A 10 -0.46 7.13 -13.00
N VAL A 11 0.48 7.57 -13.85
CA VAL A 11 1.00 6.78 -14.97
C VAL A 11 1.80 5.58 -14.46
N PHE A 12 1.33 4.39 -14.83
CA PHE A 12 1.92 3.12 -14.46
C PHE A 12 3.14 2.79 -15.33
N SER A 13 4.22 2.34 -14.68
CA SER A 13 5.35 1.69 -15.34
C SER A 13 5.73 0.42 -14.59
N VAL A 14 5.76 -0.71 -15.30
CA VAL A 14 6.01 -2.03 -14.73
C VAL A 14 7.43 -2.09 -14.17
N PHE A 15 7.57 -2.44 -12.88
CA PHE A 15 8.85 -2.52 -12.16
C PHE A 15 9.70 -1.23 -12.14
N GLN A 16 9.17 -0.10 -12.60
CA GLN A 16 9.85 1.18 -12.58
C GLN A 16 9.00 2.22 -11.87
N TYR A 17 9.32 2.45 -10.60
CA TYR A 17 8.81 3.60 -9.87
C TYR A 17 9.20 4.90 -10.57
N ILE A 18 8.21 5.76 -10.75
CA ILE A 18 8.34 7.13 -11.24
C ILE A 18 7.95 8.04 -10.08
N ASP A 19 8.93 8.79 -9.56
CA ASP A 19 8.66 9.78 -8.53
C ASP A 19 7.82 10.91 -9.13
N SER A 20 6.54 10.92 -8.75
CA SER A 20 5.55 11.85 -9.31
C SER A 20 5.06 12.86 -8.28
N PHE A 21 5.30 12.63 -6.98
CA PHE A 21 4.83 13.48 -5.88
C PHE A 21 5.47 13.11 -4.54
N SER A 22 5.44 14.04 -3.60
CA SER A 22 5.86 13.82 -2.21
C SER A 22 4.71 13.26 -1.36
N TRP A 23 5.02 12.36 -0.43
CA TRP A 23 4.03 11.70 0.43
C TRP A 23 3.78 12.53 1.71
N PRO A 24 2.57 13.06 1.95
CA PRO A 24 2.21 13.60 3.26
C PRO A 24 2.32 12.52 4.36
N PRO A 25 2.64 12.90 5.60
CA PRO A 25 2.59 11.98 6.73
C PRO A 25 1.24 11.25 6.81
N GLY A 26 1.28 9.93 6.97
CA GLY A 26 0.07 9.09 7.01
C GLY A 26 -0.42 8.60 5.65
N SER A 27 0.27 8.89 4.55
CA SER A 27 -0.08 8.37 3.22
C SER A 27 -0.08 6.84 3.17
N ILE A 28 -1.10 6.26 2.53
CA ILE A 28 -1.25 4.81 2.34
C ILE A 28 -1.30 4.50 0.84
N GLY A 29 -0.46 3.57 0.41
CA GLY A 29 -0.36 3.11 -0.97
C GLY A 29 -1.25 1.89 -1.22
N TYR A 30 -2.22 2.04 -2.11
CA TYR A 30 -3.00 0.94 -2.66
C TYR A 30 -2.59 0.75 -4.12
N HIS A 31 -1.79 -0.28 -4.39
CA HIS A 31 -1.24 -0.52 -5.72
C HIS A 31 -1.51 -1.95 -6.19
N ILE A 32 -2.19 -2.09 -7.33
CA ILE A 32 -2.46 -3.37 -7.97
C ILE A 32 -1.40 -3.61 -9.05
N ALA A 33 -0.33 -4.30 -8.67
CA ALA A 33 0.63 -4.83 -9.63
C ALA A 33 1.30 -6.09 -9.07
N SER A 34 1.67 -6.99 -9.95
CA SER A 34 2.19 -8.29 -9.58
C SER A 34 3.65 -8.22 -9.12
N SER A 35 4.01 -9.09 -8.17
CA SER A 35 5.39 -9.25 -7.68
C SER A 35 6.04 -8.01 -7.04
N GLU A 36 5.27 -6.98 -6.69
CA GLU A 36 5.79 -5.71 -6.13
C GLU A 36 6.53 -5.88 -4.80
N CYS A 37 6.15 -6.87 -3.99
CA CYS A 37 6.78 -7.13 -2.69
C CYS A 37 7.89 -8.20 -2.75
N THR A 38 8.19 -8.79 -3.91
CA THR A 38 9.24 -9.83 -4.06
C THR A 38 10.64 -9.33 -3.70
N THR A 39 10.92 -8.05 -4.00
CA THR A 39 12.27 -7.48 -3.95
C THR A 39 12.42 -6.36 -2.92
N LEU A 40 11.53 -6.28 -1.92
CA LEU A 40 11.57 -5.26 -0.85
C LEU A 40 12.94 -5.17 -0.16
N LYS A 41 13.61 -6.31 0.02
CA LYS A 41 14.93 -6.38 0.68
C LYS A 41 16.11 -6.19 -0.28
N LYS A 42 15.87 -6.18 -1.60
CA LYS A 42 16.92 -6.05 -2.61
C LYS A 42 17.35 -4.60 -2.76
N LYS A 43 18.65 -4.32 -2.58
CA LYS A 43 19.21 -2.98 -2.82
C LYS A 43 19.01 -2.56 -4.29
N GLY A 44 18.63 -1.31 -4.49
CA GLY A 44 18.38 -0.75 -5.82
C GLY A 44 17.11 -1.27 -6.52
N SER A 45 16.22 -1.98 -5.82
CA SER A 45 14.94 -2.37 -6.41
C SER A 45 14.09 -1.14 -6.72
N ARG A 46 13.50 -1.13 -7.91
CA ARG A 46 12.64 -0.05 -8.41
C ARG A 46 11.15 -0.39 -8.40
N VAL A 47 10.77 -1.50 -7.78
CA VAL A 47 9.35 -1.82 -7.52
C VAL A 47 8.69 -0.70 -6.73
N TRP A 48 7.41 -0.47 -7.01
CA TRP A 48 6.61 0.59 -6.40
C TRP A 48 6.55 0.42 -4.89
N CYS A 49 6.24 -0.79 -4.38
CA CYS A 49 6.14 -1.00 -2.93
C CYS A 49 7.42 -0.63 -2.19
N LYS A 50 8.60 -0.95 -2.73
CA LYS A 50 9.88 -0.58 -2.13
C LYS A 50 10.13 0.92 -2.20
N GLN A 51 9.97 1.50 -3.38
CA GLN A 51 10.30 2.89 -3.62
C GLN A 51 9.34 3.84 -2.88
N MET A 52 8.05 3.51 -2.80
CA MET A 52 7.09 4.27 -1.98
C MET A 52 7.51 4.27 -0.50
N LEU A 53 7.91 3.12 0.04
CA LEU A 53 8.43 2.99 1.41
C LEU A 53 9.71 3.80 1.63
N ASP A 54 10.64 3.77 0.67
CA ASP A 54 11.88 4.54 0.75
C ASP A 54 11.63 6.06 0.67
N ASN A 55 10.63 6.48 -0.10
CA ASN A 55 10.25 7.88 -0.32
C ASN A 55 9.30 8.45 0.73
N GLY A 56 8.91 7.68 1.76
CA GLY A 56 8.23 8.20 2.94
C GLY A 56 6.73 7.96 3.02
N ILE A 57 6.16 7.05 2.21
CA ILE A 57 4.81 6.55 2.45
C ILE A 57 4.74 5.88 3.84
N ALA A 58 3.61 6.00 4.54
CA ALA A 58 3.45 5.38 5.86
C ALA A 58 3.25 3.86 5.73
N ALA A 59 2.43 3.45 4.77
CA ALA A 59 2.19 2.05 4.46
C ALA A 59 1.86 1.83 2.99
N THR A 60 2.05 0.60 2.51
CA THR A 60 1.62 0.16 1.19
C THR A 60 1.17 -1.30 1.26
N ILE A 61 0.16 -1.65 0.48
CA ILE A 61 -0.17 -3.05 0.21
C ILE A 61 0.48 -3.49 -1.10
N GLY A 62 0.80 -4.78 -1.20
CA GLY A 62 1.25 -5.35 -2.47
C GLY A 62 1.55 -6.83 -2.36
N PRO A 63 1.62 -7.53 -3.50
CA PRO A 63 1.82 -8.96 -3.49
C PRO A 63 3.29 -9.40 -3.53
N VAL A 64 3.64 -10.45 -2.79
CA VAL A 64 4.98 -11.08 -2.77
C VAL A 64 5.27 -11.98 -3.98
N ASN A 65 4.29 -12.25 -4.84
CA ASN A 65 4.40 -12.93 -6.14
C ASN A 65 3.05 -12.75 -6.86
N GLU A 66 2.86 -13.17 -8.11
CA GLU A 66 1.61 -13.06 -8.88
C GLU A 66 0.36 -13.44 -8.07
N PRO A 67 -0.44 -12.46 -7.60
CA PRO A 67 -1.77 -12.71 -7.08
C PRO A 67 -2.76 -12.61 -8.26
N TYR A 68 -3.88 -13.32 -8.20
CA TYR A 68 -4.98 -12.94 -9.08
C TYR A 68 -5.56 -11.62 -8.59
N VAL A 69 -6.15 -10.81 -9.48
CA VAL A 69 -6.78 -9.53 -9.10
C VAL A 69 -7.81 -9.71 -7.98
N SER A 70 -8.49 -10.86 -7.95
CA SER A 70 -9.45 -11.26 -6.92
C SER A 70 -8.85 -11.47 -5.54
N ALA A 71 -7.52 -11.51 -5.40
CA ALA A 71 -6.86 -11.66 -4.11
C ALA A 71 -6.54 -10.34 -3.41
N PHE A 72 -6.63 -9.22 -4.12
CA PHE A 72 -6.42 -7.90 -3.52
C PHE A 72 -7.55 -7.56 -2.54
N PRO A 73 -7.26 -6.75 -1.50
CA PRO A 73 -8.29 -6.24 -0.62
C PRO A 73 -9.41 -5.55 -1.41
N LEU A 74 -10.68 -5.85 -1.11
CA LEU A 74 -11.79 -5.20 -1.81
C LEU A 74 -11.75 -3.69 -1.56
N PRO A 75 -11.58 -2.82 -2.58
CA PRO A 75 -11.36 -1.40 -2.39
C PRO A 75 -12.49 -0.72 -1.62
N GLU A 76 -13.74 -1.08 -1.92
CA GLU A 76 -14.93 -0.52 -1.28
C GLU A 76 -14.94 -0.78 0.23
N VAL A 77 -14.53 -1.99 0.62
CA VAL A 77 -14.45 -2.40 2.04
C VAL A 77 -13.25 -1.76 2.71
N PHE A 78 -12.07 -1.82 2.06
CA PHE A 78 -10.83 -1.29 2.61
C PHE A 78 -10.91 0.22 2.85
N PHE A 79 -11.30 0.99 1.83
CA PHE A 79 -11.41 2.44 1.93
C PHE A 79 -12.62 2.86 2.75
N GLY A 80 -13.73 2.11 2.72
CA GLY A 80 -14.89 2.36 3.57
C GLY A 80 -14.51 2.38 5.06
N PHE A 81 -13.92 1.29 5.56
CA PHE A 81 -13.49 1.22 6.97
C PHE A 81 -12.36 2.19 7.31
N LEU A 82 -11.46 2.46 6.37
CA LEU A 82 -10.37 3.41 6.58
C LEU A 82 -10.90 4.86 6.74
N VAL A 83 -11.97 5.21 6.04
CA VAL A 83 -12.63 6.53 6.14
C VAL A 83 -13.48 6.63 7.41
N ASP A 84 -14.19 5.57 7.79
CA ASP A 84 -14.97 5.53 9.03
C ASP A 84 -14.07 5.78 10.26
N GLY A 85 -12.83 5.26 10.24
CA GLY A 85 -11.83 5.54 11.26
C GLY A 85 -11.99 4.75 12.56
N ASP A 86 -12.97 3.85 12.63
CA ASP A 86 -13.21 2.96 13.77
C ASP A 86 -12.19 1.81 13.86
N LEU A 87 -11.60 1.44 12.71
CA LEU A 87 -10.65 0.34 12.61
C LEU A 87 -9.23 0.86 12.36
N THR A 88 -8.25 0.14 12.90
CA THR A 88 -6.84 0.35 12.56
C THR A 88 -6.56 -0.07 11.11
N LEU A 89 -5.48 0.46 10.52
CA LEU A 89 -5.06 0.07 9.17
C LEU A 89 -4.91 -1.45 8.98
N ALA A 90 -4.42 -2.15 10.00
CA ALA A 90 -4.26 -3.60 9.97
C ALA A 90 -5.62 -4.32 9.97
N GLU A 91 -6.59 -3.82 10.74
CA GLU A 91 -7.96 -4.37 10.77
C GLU A 91 -8.70 -4.08 9.46
N CYS A 92 -8.58 -2.86 8.91
CA CYS A 92 -9.12 -2.53 7.59
C CYS A 92 -8.58 -3.48 6.52
N TYR A 93 -7.26 -3.74 6.54
CA TYR A 93 -6.63 -4.71 5.65
C TYR A 93 -7.19 -6.12 5.88
N LEU A 94 -7.26 -6.58 7.12
CA LEU A 94 -7.68 -7.94 7.47
C LEU A 94 -9.13 -8.23 7.06
N VAL A 95 -10.04 -7.28 7.27
CA VAL A 95 -11.47 -7.43 6.94
C VAL A 95 -11.70 -7.36 5.44
N SER A 96 -10.85 -6.64 4.70
CA SER A 96 -11.02 -6.46 3.25
C SER A 96 -10.30 -7.52 2.41
N ILE A 97 -9.37 -8.30 2.96
CA ILE A 97 -8.67 -9.34 2.20
C ILE A 97 -9.55 -10.59 2.00
N PRO A 98 -9.74 -11.06 0.76
CA PRO A 98 -10.51 -12.28 0.50
C PRO A 98 -9.80 -13.55 0.98
N PHE A 99 -8.46 -13.52 1.08
CA PHE A 99 -7.63 -14.68 1.41
C PHE A 99 -6.51 -14.31 2.39
N LEU A 100 -6.50 -14.94 3.57
CA LEU A 100 -5.56 -14.62 4.67
C LEU A 100 -4.10 -15.01 4.40
N SER A 101 -3.85 -15.99 3.52
CA SER A 101 -2.53 -16.60 3.32
C SER A 101 -2.02 -16.52 1.87
N TRP A 102 -2.64 -15.71 1.01
CA TRP A 102 -2.37 -15.77 -0.42
C TRP A 102 -1.66 -14.55 -0.95
N LYS A 103 -0.33 -14.61 -0.94
CA LYS A 103 0.64 -13.71 -1.60
C LYS A 103 0.46 -12.20 -1.35
N MET A 104 -0.57 -11.73 -0.64
CA MET A 104 -0.79 -10.32 -0.30
C MET A 104 -0.15 -10.00 1.05
N VAL A 105 0.49 -8.83 1.12
CA VAL A 105 1.05 -8.31 2.37
C VAL A 105 0.74 -6.81 2.52
N LEU A 106 0.49 -6.41 3.76
CA LEU A 106 0.51 -5.01 4.20
C LEU A 106 1.90 -4.70 4.74
N ASN A 107 2.57 -3.71 4.17
CA ASN A 107 3.88 -3.25 4.61
C ASN A 107 3.76 -1.83 5.17
N GLY A 108 4.19 -1.60 6.40
CA GLY A 108 4.25 -0.27 7.00
C GLY A 108 5.63 0.03 7.57
N ILE A 109 6.04 1.29 7.53
CA ILE A 109 7.19 1.75 8.30
C ILE A 109 6.66 2.51 9.51
N ASN A 110 7.00 2.03 10.71
CA ASN A 110 6.73 2.76 11.94
C ASN A 110 7.72 3.94 12.07
N ARG A 111 7.52 4.99 11.28
CA ARG A 111 8.12 6.30 11.56
C ARG A 111 7.17 6.98 12.53
N ARG A 112 7.53 7.04 13.82
CA ARG A 112 6.84 7.95 14.75
C ARG A 112 6.85 9.32 14.09
N SER A 113 5.66 9.87 13.83
CA SER A 113 5.52 11.25 13.39
C SER A 113 6.22 12.11 14.45
N SER A 114 7.39 12.65 14.13
CA SER A 114 8.01 13.70 14.91
C SER A 114 7.17 14.94 14.71
N VAL A 115 6.14 15.05 15.55
CA VAL A 115 5.43 16.28 15.86
C VAL A 115 6.04 16.83 17.13
#